data_AF-A0A954L598-F1
#
_entry.id   AF-A0A954L598-F1
#
_cell.length_a   1.000
_cell.length_b   1.000
_cell.length_c   1.000
_cell.angle_alpha   90.00
_cell.angle_beta   90.00
_cell.angle_gamma   90.00
#
_symmetry.space_group_name_H-M   'P 1'
#
loop_
_entity.id
_entity.type
_entity.pdbx_description
1 polymer ?
#
loop_
_entity_poly.entity_id
_entity_poly.type
_entity_poly.pdbx_seq_one_letter_code
_entity_poly.pdbx_strand_id
1 'polypeptide(L)'
;MNLTICAQRYVRSGLSVLAADPPEKRPTLPSWKPFQHRLPTDSEITQWFGAADGLCIVTGAVSGNLEVLDFDAAGELFSPWYAAVASQAPDLVDRLVIERSPSDGLHVAYRCEHPVCGSLKLAQRRMDVPTGDQVEIAGKMHVPRRDGDKWVVLLTLIETRGEGGLVLCDPTPGYELQQESYVNLPVVTAAERDLLLQTAWELTEYRPVPEPTPIPRSEPMGRPGDDFNARGNVSALLQSHGWHIVRGGENEYWRRPGKTEGWSATLKDRVLYVFSSNAAPFEPGRAYSPFGVYALLEHSGDFGAAARGLRQLGYGEPVTSETDVDLTGLLKRPGGTGPQSDRDIPDVRLLARRVCDVRREQLEWLWQGRIPLGKLTLLAGDPGLGKSMVSIDITARVSRGGCWPDNTLLSQRAGTVIMFNAEDDLEDTISPRLDAAEADDRRVIVVEGVEARSEKARIQRSFSLEADLPRLEGLLDE
;
A
#
# COMPACT_ATOMS: atom_id res chain seq x y z
N MET A 1 -24.17 -4.54 -35.97
CA MET A 1 -24.62 -3.31 -35.28
C MET A 1 -23.56 -2.23 -35.49
N ASN A 2 -23.90 -0.95 -35.68
CA ASN A 2 -22.88 0.09 -35.88
C ASN A 2 -22.33 0.54 -34.51
N LEU A 3 -21.10 0.13 -34.20
CA LEU A 3 -20.44 0.43 -32.91
C LEU A 3 -20.32 1.94 -32.64
N THR A 4 -20.10 2.76 -33.68
CA THR A 4 -20.02 4.22 -33.53
C THR A 4 -21.35 4.78 -33.00
N ILE A 5 -22.49 4.33 -33.54
CA ILE A 5 -23.81 4.78 -33.10
C ILE A 5 -24.08 4.35 -31.66
N CYS A 6 -23.72 3.11 -31.29
CA CYS A 6 -23.90 2.62 -29.92
C CYS A 6 -23.03 3.38 -28.92
N ALA A 7 -21.75 3.61 -29.24
CA ALA A 7 -20.84 4.38 -28.41
C ALA A 7 -21.35 5.82 -28.20
N GLN A 8 -21.82 6.49 -29.24
CA GLN A 8 -22.44 7.82 -29.13
C GLN A 8 -23.67 7.80 -28.21
N ARG A 9 -24.51 6.77 -28.28
CA ARG A 9 -25.68 6.62 -27.40
C ARG A 9 -25.27 6.46 -25.94
N TYR A 10 -24.25 5.65 -25.66
CA TYR A 10 -23.73 5.44 -24.31
C TYR A 10 -23.09 6.70 -23.73
N VAL A 11 -22.32 7.45 -24.54
CA VAL A 11 -21.77 8.74 -24.11
C VAL A 11 -22.88 9.73 -23.77
N ARG A 12 -23.95 9.78 -24.57
CA ARG A 12 -25.13 10.62 -24.30
C ARG A 12 -25.91 10.20 -23.05
N SER A 13 -25.84 8.93 -22.62
CA SER A 13 -26.37 8.49 -21.32
C SER A 13 -25.41 8.74 -20.15
N GLY A 14 -24.26 9.37 -20.41
CA GLY A 14 -23.26 9.73 -19.41
C GLY A 14 -22.29 8.60 -19.09
N LEU A 15 -21.94 7.76 -20.06
CA LEU A 15 -20.93 6.71 -19.91
C LEU A 15 -19.64 7.09 -20.64
N SER A 16 -18.50 6.88 -19.99
CA SER A 16 -17.18 7.05 -20.61
C SER A 16 -16.83 5.79 -21.41
N VAL A 17 -16.87 5.88 -22.74
CA VAL A 17 -16.82 4.73 -23.65
C VAL A 17 -15.58 4.78 -24.54
N LEU A 18 -14.85 3.67 -24.64
CA LEU A 18 -13.60 3.60 -25.40
C LEU A 18 -13.63 2.41 -26.37
N ALA A 19 -13.00 2.58 -27.53
CA ALA A 19 -12.79 1.46 -28.45
C ALA A 19 -11.90 0.41 -27.78
N ALA A 20 -12.26 -0.87 -27.94
CA ALA A 20 -11.60 -1.98 -27.28
C ALA A 20 -11.15 -3.03 -28.28
N ASP A 21 -10.09 -3.74 -27.90
CA ASP A 21 -9.60 -4.98 -28.52
C ASP A 21 -10.25 -6.14 -27.75
N PRO A 22 -11.25 -6.86 -28.33
CA PRO A 22 -11.95 -7.92 -27.60
C PRO A 22 -11.06 -9.11 -27.19
N PRO A 23 -10.17 -9.65 -28.06
CA PRO A 23 -9.20 -10.67 -27.65
C PRO A 23 -8.32 -10.26 -26.46
N GLU A 24 -7.77 -9.04 -26.47
CA GLU A 24 -6.86 -8.56 -25.43
C GLU A 24 -7.60 -7.95 -24.22
N LYS A 25 -8.92 -7.80 -24.30
CA LYS A 25 -9.80 -7.20 -23.28
C LYS A 25 -9.30 -5.84 -22.76
N ARG A 26 -8.83 -4.97 -23.66
CA ARG A 26 -8.26 -3.65 -23.31
C ARG A 26 -8.64 -2.56 -24.31
N PRO A 27 -8.60 -1.26 -23.92
CA PRO A 27 -8.77 -0.17 -24.85
C PRO A 27 -7.68 -0.16 -25.93
N THR A 28 -8.02 0.19 -27.17
CA THR A 28 -7.05 0.33 -28.28
C THR A 28 -6.28 1.65 -28.24
N LEU A 29 -6.66 2.57 -27.34
CA LEU A 29 -6.09 3.90 -27.22
C LEU A 29 -4.68 3.85 -26.59
N PRO A 30 -3.72 4.67 -27.05
CA PRO A 30 -2.38 4.76 -26.46
C PRO A 30 -2.39 5.18 -24.98
N SER A 31 -3.38 6.00 -24.59
CA SER A 31 -3.60 6.40 -23.21
C SER A 31 -5.09 6.61 -22.97
N TRP A 32 -5.63 5.89 -21.98
CA TRP A 32 -7.04 5.96 -21.63
C TRP A 32 -7.30 6.60 -20.25
N LYS A 33 -6.26 6.81 -19.44
CA LYS A 33 -6.36 7.41 -18.09
C LYS A 33 -7.13 8.74 -18.06
N PRO A 34 -7.00 9.66 -19.04
CA PRO A 34 -7.79 10.89 -19.05
C PRO A 34 -9.30 10.66 -19.02
N PHE A 35 -9.78 9.54 -19.57
CA PHE A 35 -11.20 9.19 -19.63
C PHE A 35 -11.74 8.55 -18.34
N GLN A 36 -10.91 8.47 -17.29
CA GLN A 36 -11.38 8.27 -15.92
C GLN A 36 -11.91 9.58 -15.29
N HIS A 37 -11.72 10.72 -15.96
CA HIS A 37 -12.11 12.03 -15.42
C HIS A 37 -12.97 12.88 -16.37
N ARG A 38 -13.15 12.45 -17.62
CA ARG A 38 -14.04 13.10 -18.59
C ARG A 38 -14.66 12.10 -19.55
N LEU A 39 -15.79 12.48 -20.12
CA LEU A 39 -16.38 11.75 -21.24
C LEU A 39 -15.59 12.04 -22.54
N PRO A 40 -15.52 11.08 -23.47
CA PRO A 40 -15.02 11.32 -24.81
C PRO A 40 -15.97 12.21 -25.60
N THR A 41 -15.42 12.96 -26.55
CA THR A 41 -16.19 13.82 -27.46
C THR A 41 -16.75 13.04 -28.65
N ASP A 42 -17.76 13.57 -29.34
CA ASP A 42 -18.33 12.94 -30.54
C ASP A 42 -17.26 12.72 -31.63
N SER A 43 -16.32 13.68 -31.80
CA SER A 43 -15.23 13.55 -32.77
C SER A 43 -14.27 12.42 -32.40
N GLU A 44 -13.94 12.28 -31.11
CA GLU A 44 -13.11 11.19 -30.59
C GLU A 44 -13.79 9.83 -30.83
N ILE A 45 -15.09 9.72 -30.51
CA ILE A 45 -15.87 8.51 -30.75
C ILE A 45 -15.89 8.14 -32.24
N THR A 46 -16.19 9.09 -33.12
CA THR A 46 -16.19 8.83 -34.57
C THR A 46 -14.81 8.39 -35.07
N GLN A 47 -13.74 8.97 -34.55
CA GLN A 47 -12.37 8.58 -34.92
C GLN A 47 -12.04 7.16 -34.47
N TRP A 48 -12.34 6.78 -33.22
CA TRP A 48 -11.92 5.49 -32.66
C TRP A 48 -12.78 4.33 -33.16
N PHE A 49 -14.10 4.53 -33.29
CA PHE A 49 -15.05 3.46 -33.60
C PHE A 49 -15.26 3.22 -35.10
N GLY A 50 -14.59 3.98 -35.97
CA GLY A 50 -14.63 3.74 -37.42
C GLY A 50 -14.01 2.40 -37.85
N ALA A 51 -13.10 1.85 -37.03
CA ALA A 51 -12.43 0.57 -37.28
C ALA A 51 -12.31 -0.30 -36.01
N ALA A 52 -13.14 -0.05 -34.99
CA ALA A 52 -13.09 -0.81 -33.74
C ALA A 52 -13.84 -2.13 -33.85
N ASP A 53 -13.31 -3.17 -33.21
CA ASP A 53 -13.94 -4.50 -33.12
C ASP A 53 -14.73 -4.69 -31.81
N GLY A 54 -14.64 -3.74 -30.88
CA GLY A 54 -15.36 -3.76 -29.61
C GLY A 54 -15.37 -2.42 -28.92
N LEU A 55 -16.10 -2.38 -27.80
CA LEU A 55 -16.21 -1.22 -26.93
C LEU A 55 -16.09 -1.62 -25.46
N CYS A 56 -15.60 -0.70 -24.65
CA CYS A 56 -15.57 -0.85 -23.20
C CYS A 56 -16.01 0.44 -22.52
N ILE A 57 -16.50 0.32 -21.28
CA ILE A 57 -16.92 1.44 -20.44
C ILE A 57 -15.93 1.57 -19.28
N VAL A 58 -15.51 2.81 -19.00
CA VAL A 58 -14.78 3.16 -17.78
C VAL A 58 -15.79 3.29 -16.63
N THR A 59 -15.66 2.48 -15.58
CA THR A 59 -16.56 2.49 -14.42
C THR A 59 -16.14 3.56 -13.40
N GLY A 60 -17.03 3.90 -12.46
CA GLY A 60 -16.81 4.93 -11.45
C GLY A 60 -17.53 6.25 -11.71
N ALA A 61 -17.05 7.31 -11.07
CA ALA A 61 -17.64 8.64 -11.03
C ALA A 61 -17.82 9.24 -12.43
N VAL A 62 -16.87 9.02 -13.34
CA VAL A 62 -16.94 9.52 -14.73
C VAL A 62 -18.16 9.00 -15.50
N SER A 63 -18.66 7.81 -15.12
CA SER A 63 -19.83 7.17 -15.73
C SER A 63 -21.08 7.24 -14.85
N GLY A 64 -21.11 8.22 -13.93
CA GLY A 64 -22.22 8.45 -13.01
C GLY A 64 -22.26 7.46 -11.85
N ASN A 65 -21.09 7.19 -11.24
CA ASN A 65 -20.90 6.18 -10.19
C ASN A 65 -21.31 4.77 -10.64
N LEU A 66 -21.01 4.42 -11.90
CA LEU A 66 -21.24 3.09 -12.43
C LEU A 66 -20.37 2.08 -11.69
N GLU A 67 -20.97 0.99 -11.24
CA GLU A 67 -20.28 -0.19 -10.74
C GLU A 67 -20.86 -1.43 -11.40
N VAL A 68 -20.00 -2.38 -11.71
CA VAL A 68 -20.41 -3.64 -12.35
C VAL A 68 -19.93 -4.81 -11.51
N LEU A 69 -20.84 -5.72 -11.17
CA LEU A 69 -20.47 -7.02 -10.62
C LEU A 69 -20.10 -7.95 -11.77
N ASP A 70 -18.87 -8.46 -11.73
CA ASP A 70 -18.30 -9.38 -12.70
C ASP A 70 -18.31 -10.80 -12.11
N PHE A 71 -19.24 -11.63 -12.61
CA PHE A 71 -19.39 -13.03 -12.23
C PHE A 71 -18.55 -13.89 -13.17
N ASP A 72 -17.41 -14.31 -12.66
CA ASP A 72 -16.44 -15.16 -13.35
C ASP A 72 -16.82 -16.65 -13.27
N ALA A 73 -15.95 -17.54 -13.76
CA ALA A 73 -16.13 -19.00 -13.70
C ALA A 73 -17.49 -19.47 -14.26
N ALA A 74 -17.81 -19.02 -15.48
CA ALA A 74 -19.08 -19.29 -16.17
C ALA A 74 -20.33 -18.87 -15.36
N GLY A 75 -20.18 -17.89 -14.47
CA GLY A 75 -21.28 -17.34 -13.69
C GLY A 75 -21.86 -18.32 -12.67
N GLU A 76 -21.12 -19.32 -12.20
CA GLU A 76 -21.64 -20.37 -11.31
C GLU A 76 -22.28 -19.83 -10.03
N LEU A 77 -21.83 -18.67 -9.54
CA LEU A 77 -22.38 -18.00 -8.36
C LEU A 77 -23.51 -17.01 -8.66
N PHE A 78 -23.84 -16.77 -9.93
CA PHE A 78 -24.92 -15.84 -10.30
C PHE A 78 -26.29 -16.30 -9.81
N SER A 79 -26.67 -17.54 -10.08
CA SER A 79 -27.97 -18.09 -9.66
C SER A 79 -28.20 -18.05 -8.13
N PRO A 80 -27.28 -18.53 -7.27
CA PRO A 80 -27.46 -18.41 -5.82
C PRO A 80 -27.43 -16.94 -5.34
N TRP A 81 -26.62 -16.08 -5.96
CA TRP A 81 -26.61 -14.65 -5.66
C TRP A 81 -27.95 -13.98 -5.99
N TYR A 82 -28.46 -14.22 -7.20
CA TYR A 82 -29.72 -13.66 -7.69
C TYR A 82 -30.87 -14.08 -6.76
N ALA A 83 -30.96 -15.37 -6.40
CA ALA A 83 -31.97 -15.86 -5.49
C ALA A 83 -31.89 -15.19 -4.10
N ALA A 84 -30.67 -14.99 -3.57
CA ALA A 84 -30.45 -14.34 -2.28
C ALA A 84 -30.87 -12.86 -2.30
N VAL A 85 -30.56 -12.12 -3.37
CA VAL A 85 -31.00 -10.72 -3.55
C VAL A 85 -32.52 -10.66 -3.75
N ALA A 86 -33.07 -11.45 -4.66
CA ALA A 86 -34.50 -11.47 -4.99
C ALA A 86 -35.38 -11.80 -3.76
N SER A 87 -34.89 -12.65 -2.86
CA SER A 87 -35.60 -12.98 -1.62
C SER A 87 -35.73 -11.81 -0.63
N GLN A 88 -34.83 -10.82 -0.73
CA GLN A 88 -34.76 -9.67 0.18
C GLN A 88 -35.27 -8.38 -0.48
N ALA A 89 -35.02 -8.22 -1.78
CA ALA A 89 -35.39 -7.05 -2.58
C ALA A 89 -35.71 -7.48 -4.03
N PRO A 90 -36.90 -8.06 -4.28
CA PRO A 90 -37.28 -8.52 -5.62
C PRO A 90 -37.35 -7.35 -6.62
N ASP A 91 -37.90 -6.20 -6.20
CA ASP A 91 -37.96 -5.01 -7.04
C ASP A 91 -36.56 -4.48 -7.43
N LEU A 92 -35.52 -4.74 -6.63
CA LEU A 92 -34.16 -4.32 -6.94
C LEU A 92 -33.57 -5.16 -8.08
N VAL A 93 -33.74 -6.48 -8.05
CA VAL A 93 -33.08 -7.37 -9.00
C VAL A 93 -33.67 -7.22 -10.41
N ASP A 94 -34.96 -6.93 -10.52
CA ASP A 94 -35.69 -6.80 -11.79
C ASP A 94 -35.26 -5.57 -12.62
N ARG A 95 -34.66 -4.55 -11.98
CA ARG A 95 -34.19 -3.32 -12.65
C ARG A 95 -32.71 -3.32 -13.02
N LEU A 96 -31.94 -4.32 -12.58
CA LEU A 96 -30.49 -4.37 -12.86
C LEU A 96 -30.24 -4.64 -14.36
N VAL A 97 -29.15 -4.08 -14.89
CA VAL A 97 -28.70 -4.42 -16.24
C VAL A 97 -27.87 -5.70 -16.15
N ILE A 98 -28.27 -6.74 -16.89
CA ILE A 98 -27.60 -8.04 -16.86
C ILE A 98 -27.19 -8.40 -18.29
N GLU A 99 -25.92 -8.70 -18.47
CA GLU A 99 -25.40 -9.22 -19.75
C GLU A 99 -24.57 -10.48 -19.51
N ARG A 100 -24.59 -11.38 -20.50
CA ARG A 100 -23.71 -12.53 -20.57
C ARG A 100 -22.42 -12.13 -21.29
N SER A 101 -21.29 -12.61 -20.79
CA SER A 101 -19.96 -12.44 -21.39
C SER A 101 -19.59 -13.63 -22.31
N PRO A 102 -18.53 -13.52 -23.15
CA PRO A 102 -18.11 -14.59 -24.05
C PRO A 102 -17.65 -15.89 -23.35
N SER A 103 -17.33 -15.81 -22.06
CA SER A 103 -16.86 -16.95 -21.25
C SER A 103 -17.98 -17.52 -20.36
N ASP A 104 -19.24 -17.27 -20.72
CA ASP A 104 -20.45 -17.62 -19.96
C ASP A 104 -20.56 -16.97 -18.56
N GLY A 105 -19.61 -16.12 -18.18
CA GLY A 105 -19.75 -15.23 -17.03
C GLY A 105 -20.85 -14.19 -17.24
N LEU A 106 -21.23 -13.48 -16.19
CA LEU A 106 -22.24 -12.42 -16.26
C LEU A 106 -21.72 -11.09 -15.72
N HIS A 107 -22.15 -10.00 -16.33
CA HIS A 107 -22.02 -8.68 -15.73
C HIS A 107 -23.39 -8.23 -15.21
N VAL A 108 -23.40 -7.66 -14.01
CA VAL A 108 -24.57 -6.98 -13.44
C VAL A 108 -24.21 -5.53 -13.16
N ALA A 109 -24.78 -4.61 -13.94
CA ALA A 109 -24.42 -3.19 -13.94
C ALA A 109 -25.52 -2.30 -13.32
N TYR A 110 -25.07 -1.31 -12.54
CA TYR A 110 -25.93 -0.30 -11.91
C TYR A 110 -25.13 0.99 -11.62
N ARG A 111 -25.84 2.10 -11.37
CA ARG A 111 -25.26 3.32 -10.82
C ARG A 111 -25.53 3.42 -9.34
N CYS A 112 -24.59 3.93 -8.54
CA CYS A 112 -24.82 4.21 -7.13
C CYS A 112 -25.16 5.70 -6.91
N GLU A 113 -26.06 6.00 -5.97
CA GLU A 113 -26.35 7.39 -5.54
C GLU A 113 -25.10 8.12 -5.00
N HIS A 114 -24.12 7.36 -4.49
CA HIS A 114 -22.88 7.87 -3.92
C HIS A 114 -21.65 7.35 -4.68
N PRO A 115 -20.51 8.07 -4.60
CA PRO A 115 -19.25 7.59 -5.16
C PRO A 115 -18.91 6.17 -4.71
N VAL A 116 -18.48 5.35 -5.66
CA VAL A 116 -18.00 3.98 -5.41
C VAL A 116 -16.48 4.00 -5.22
N CYS A 117 -15.96 3.01 -4.50
CA CYS A 117 -14.52 2.81 -4.39
C CYS A 117 -13.97 2.06 -5.62
N GLY A 118 -12.66 1.82 -5.66
CA GLY A 118 -12.07 0.91 -6.64
C GLY A 118 -12.61 -0.52 -6.51
N SER A 119 -12.22 -1.37 -7.46
CA SER A 119 -12.65 -2.77 -7.57
C SER A 119 -12.43 -3.59 -6.30
N LEU A 120 -13.46 -4.34 -5.91
CA LEU A 120 -13.45 -5.21 -4.73
C LEU A 120 -13.57 -6.67 -5.15
N LYS A 121 -12.81 -7.57 -4.51
CA LYS A 121 -13.03 -9.01 -4.63
C LYS A 121 -14.08 -9.43 -3.61
N LEU A 122 -15.20 -9.98 -4.07
CA LEU A 122 -16.34 -10.30 -3.21
C LEU A 122 -16.43 -11.78 -2.88
N ALA A 123 -16.25 -12.66 -3.87
CA ALA A 123 -16.26 -14.10 -3.66
C ALA A 123 -14.99 -14.72 -4.25
N GLN A 124 -14.34 -15.58 -3.46
CA GLN A 124 -13.14 -16.28 -3.89
C GLN A 124 -13.18 -17.76 -3.52
N ARG A 125 -12.51 -18.60 -4.33
CA ARG A 125 -12.24 -20.01 -4.05
C ARG A 125 -10.74 -20.24 -3.94
N ARG A 126 -10.34 -20.97 -2.90
CA ARG A 126 -8.96 -21.44 -2.75
C ARG A 126 -8.80 -22.80 -3.44
N MET A 127 -7.80 -22.92 -4.29
CA MET A 127 -7.40 -24.17 -4.90
C MET A 127 -5.95 -24.47 -4.56
N ASP A 128 -5.70 -25.64 -3.98
CA ASP A 128 -4.36 -26.16 -3.78
C ASP A 128 -3.85 -26.69 -5.13
N VAL A 129 -2.62 -26.33 -5.49
CA VAL A 129 -1.95 -26.75 -6.74
C VAL A 129 -0.59 -27.39 -6.40
N PRO A 130 -0.09 -28.30 -7.25
CA PRO A 130 1.09 -29.09 -6.90
C PRO A 130 2.40 -28.29 -6.93
N THR A 131 2.50 -27.25 -7.76
CA THR A 131 3.73 -26.47 -7.98
C THR A 131 3.46 -24.96 -8.00
N GLY A 132 4.52 -24.17 -7.97
CA GLY A 132 4.47 -22.71 -8.12
C GLY A 132 4.43 -22.24 -9.58
N ASP A 133 4.38 -23.16 -10.54
CA ASP A 133 4.35 -22.84 -11.96
C ASP A 133 2.99 -22.24 -12.33
N GLN A 134 2.94 -21.46 -13.42
CA GLN A 134 1.67 -20.94 -13.89
C GLN A 134 0.71 -22.07 -14.27
N VAL A 135 -0.53 -21.96 -13.83
CA VAL A 135 -1.59 -22.94 -14.11
C VAL A 135 -2.73 -22.26 -14.83
N GLU A 136 -3.26 -22.94 -15.85
CA GLU A 136 -4.48 -22.51 -16.52
C GLU A 136 -5.69 -23.07 -15.76
N ILE A 137 -6.59 -22.19 -15.33
CA ILE A 137 -7.84 -22.58 -14.67
C ILE A 137 -8.97 -21.81 -15.34
N ALA A 138 -9.98 -22.53 -15.82
CA ALA A 138 -11.13 -21.95 -16.54
C ALA A 138 -10.73 -21.00 -17.68
N GLY A 139 -9.69 -21.34 -18.45
CA GLY A 139 -9.22 -20.54 -19.59
C GLY A 139 -8.42 -19.29 -19.22
N LYS A 140 -8.09 -19.08 -17.94
CA LYS A 140 -7.25 -17.96 -17.47
C LYS A 140 -5.96 -18.50 -16.85
N MET A 141 -4.85 -17.82 -17.13
CA MET A 141 -3.56 -18.12 -16.51
C MET A 141 -3.49 -17.53 -15.10
N HIS A 142 -3.16 -18.36 -14.12
CA HIS A 142 -3.00 -17.97 -12.73
C HIS A 142 -1.57 -18.24 -12.26
N VAL A 143 -1.04 -17.31 -11.45
CA VAL A 143 0.25 -17.47 -10.77
C VAL A 143 -0.04 -17.95 -9.34
N PRO A 144 0.31 -19.20 -9.00
CA PRO A 144 0.17 -19.68 -7.64
C PRO A 144 1.00 -18.88 -6.65
N ARG A 145 0.52 -18.79 -5.42
CA ARG A 145 1.22 -18.17 -4.29
C ARG A 145 1.56 -19.23 -3.26
N ARG A 146 2.67 -19.04 -2.57
CA ARG A 146 3.07 -19.93 -1.48
C ARG A 146 2.26 -19.59 -0.24
N ASP A 147 1.60 -20.59 0.33
CA ASP A 147 0.91 -20.49 1.62
C ASP A 147 1.28 -21.71 2.48
N GLY A 148 2.19 -21.48 3.44
CA GLY A 148 2.87 -22.53 4.17
C GLY A 148 3.67 -23.46 3.25
N ASP A 149 3.37 -24.76 3.35
CA ASP A 149 3.99 -25.82 2.54
C ASP A 149 3.25 -26.10 1.22
N LYS A 150 2.18 -25.35 0.93
CA LYS A 150 1.35 -25.55 -0.26
C LYS A 150 1.46 -24.39 -1.23
N TRP A 151 1.21 -24.68 -2.50
CA TRP A 151 0.97 -23.68 -3.53
C TRP A 151 -0.53 -23.53 -3.72
N VAL A 152 -1.00 -22.28 -3.79
CA VAL A 152 -2.43 -21.99 -3.87
C VAL A 152 -2.74 -20.96 -4.93
N VAL A 153 -3.88 -21.15 -5.58
CA VAL A 153 -4.53 -20.14 -6.41
C VAL A 153 -5.79 -19.67 -5.69
N LEU A 154 -5.96 -18.35 -5.60
CA LEU A 154 -7.23 -17.74 -5.18
C LEU A 154 -7.97 -17.30 -6.44
N LEU A 155 -8.92 -18.12 -6.87
CA LEU A 155 -9.83 -17.77 -7.95
C LEU A 155 -10.80 -16.70 -7.46
N THR A 156 -10.91 -15.60 -8.20
CA THR A 156 -11.99 -14.62 -8.00
C THR A 156 -13.22 -15.13 -8.74
N LEU A 157 -14.33 -15.32 -8.04
CA LEU A 157 -15.60 -15.77 -8.60
C LEU A 157 -16.58 -14.61 -8.82
N ILE A 158 -16.54 -13.63 -7.92
CA ILE A 158 -17.29 -12.37 -8.07
C ILE A 158 -16.36 -11.22 -7.66
N GLU A 159 -16.26 -10.20 -8.51
CA GLU A 159 -15.63 -8.92 -8.18
C GLU A 159 -16.47 -7.73 -8.63
N THR A 160 -16.21 -6.56 -8.06
CA THR A 160 -16.71 -5.30 -8.62
C THR A 160 -15.71 -4.71 -9.59
N ARG A 161 -16.22 -4.02 -10.60
CA ARG A 161 -15.50 -3.05 -11.42
C ARG A 161 -15.97 -1.67 -10.96
N GLY A 162 -15.22 -1.09 -10.04
CA GLY A 162 -15.52 0.18 -9.36
C GLY A 162 -14.82 1.38 -9.99
N GLU A 163 -14.45 2.37 -9.19
CA GLU A 163 -13.74 3.58 -9.64
C GLU A 163 -12.49 3.25 -10.47
N GLY A 164 -12.40 3.79 -11.69
CA GLY A 164 -11.28 3.60 -12.60
C GLY A 164 -11.20 2.21 -13.24
N GLY A 165 -12.19 1.35 -13.01
CA GLY A 165 -12.32 0.05 -13.65
C GLY A 165 -12.71 0.14 -15.13
N LEU A 166 -12.64 -1.01 -15.81
CA LEU A 166 -13.01 -1.16 -17.22
C LEU A 166 -13.84 -2.43 -17.39
N VAL A 167 -14.91 -2.34 -18.19
CA VAL A 167 -15.71 -3.50 -18.62
C VAL A 167 -15.93 -3.46 -20.12
N LEU A 168 -15.71 -4.58 -20.81
CA LEU A 168 -16.27 -4.77 -22.14
C LEU A 168 -17.75 -5.11 -21.98
N CYS A 169 -18.59 -4.66 -22.92
CA CYS A 169 -20.03 -4.86 -22.85
C CYS A 169 -20.67 -4.87 -24.24
N ASP A 170 -21.98 -5.15 -24.29
CA ASP A 170 -22.78 -5.07 -25.50
C ASP A 170 -22.63 -3.70 -26.22
N PRO A 171 -22.52 -3.66 -27.57
CA PRO A 171 -22.58 -4.80 -28.51
C PRO A 171 -21.19 -5.34 -28.95
N THR A 172 -20.20 -5.36 -28.07
CA THR A 172 -18.93 -6.06 -28.36
C THR A 172 -19.21 -7.54 -28.64
N PRO A 173 -18.60 -8.16 -29.68
CA PRO A 173 -18.87 -9.56 -30.02
C PRO A 173 -18.75 -10.51 -28.81
N GLY A 174 -19.79 -11.32 -28.59
CA GLY A 174 -19.89 -12.28 -27.50
C GLY A 174 -20.42 -11.72 -26.17
N TYR A 175 -20.68 -10.42 -26.08
CA TYR A 175 -21.45 -9.83 -24.98
C TYR A 175 -22.92 -9.69 -25.40
N GLU A 176 -23.83 -10.21 -24.59
CA GLU A 176 -25.26 -10.28 -24.92
C GLU A 176 -26.09 -9.76 -23.75
N LEU A 177 -26.80 -8.64 -23.95
CA LEU A 177 -27.77 -8.13 -22.97
C LEU A 177 -28.91 -9.12 -22.77
N GLN A 178 -29.15 -9.48 -21.52
CA GLN A 178 -30.23 -10.38 -21.09
C GLN A 178 -31.37 -9.61 -20.39
N GLN A 179 -31.03 -8.52 -19.72
CA GLN A 179 -31.97 -7.69 -18.95
C GLN A 179 -31.57 -6.22 -19.01
N GLU A 180 -32.56 -5.34 -19.23
CA GLU A 180 -32.39 -3.89 -19.32
C GLU A 180 -31.30 -3.44 -20.33
N SER A 181 -30.84 -2.19 -20.24
CA SER A 181 -29.86 -1.62 -21.16
C SER A 181 -28.95 -0.63 -20.47
N TYR A 182 -27.68 -0.57 -20.88
CA TYR A 182 -26.70 0.43 -20.42
C TYR A 182 -27.11 1.89 -20.67
N VAL A 183 -28.08 2.15 -21.56
CA VAL A 183 -28.62 3.51 -21.77
C VAL A 183 -29.52 3.94 -20.61
N ASN A 184 -30.13 2.99 -19.89
CA ASN A 184 -31.07 3.23 -18.80
C ASN A 184 -30.64 2.49 -17.52
N LEU A 185 -29.41 2.76 -17.05
CA LEU A 185 -28.90 2.15 -15.83
C LEU A 185 -29.73 2.58 -14.61
N PRO A 186 -30.17 1.63 -13.76
CA PRO A 186 -30.82 1.99 -12.52
C PRO A 186 -29.83 2.71 -11.59
N VAL A 187 -30.33 3.71 -10.87
CA VAL A 187 -29.62 4.28 -9.72
C VAL A 187 -30.08 3.51 -8.48
N VAL A 188 -29.14 2.88 -7.77
CA VAL A 188 -29.36 2.14 -6.53
C VAL A 188 -28.91 2.96 -5.33
N THR A 189 -29.66 2.84 -4.23
CA THR A 189 -29.33 3.47 -2.95
C THR A 189 -28.11 2.81 -2.31
N ALA A 190 -27.54 3.46 -1.29
CA ALA A 190 -26.45 2.88 -0.50
C ALA A 190 -26.82 1.51 0.11
N ALA A 191 -28.06 1.38 0.62
CA ALA A 191 -28.55 0.16 1.24
C ALA A 191 -28.75 -0.97 0.23
N GLU A 192 -29.31 -0.66 -0.94
CA GLU A 192 -29.43 -1.61 -2.05
C GLU A 192 -28.06 -2.08 -2.53
N ARG A 193 -27.10 -1.17 -2.72
CA ARG A 193 -25.72 -1.53 -3.05
C ARG A 193 -25.10 -2.45 -1.99
N ASP A 194 -25.25 -2.11 -0.72
CA ASP A 194 -24.74 -2.94 0.38
C ASP A 194 -25.32 -4.35 0.35
N LEU A 195 -26.62 -4.49 0.05
CA LEU A 195 -27.27 -5.78 -0.14
C LEU A 195 -26.64 -6.56 -1.29
N LEU A 196 -26.46 -5.95 -2.47
CA LEU A 196 -25.84 -6.60 -3.64
C LEU A 196 -24.41 -7.11 -3.35
N LEU A 197 -23.61 -6.30 -2.65
CA LEU A 197 -22.24 -6.65 -2.29
C LEU A 197 -22.19 -7.71 -1.19
N GLN A 198 -23.06 -7.62 -0.19
CA GLN A 198 -23.12 -8.60 0.89
C GLN A 198 -23.52 -9.97 0.38
N THR A 199 -24.59 -10.07 -0.41
CA THR A 199 -25.05 -11.37 -0.91
C THR A 199 -23.98 -12.04 -1.76
N ALA A 200 -23.17 -11.26 -2.49
CA ALA A 200 -22.00 -11.78 -3.20
C ALA A 200 -20.91 -12.24 -2.23
N TRP A 201 -20.61 -11.44 -1.21
CA TRP A 201 -19.63 -11.78 -0.17
C TRP A 201 -19.98 -13.05 0.60
N GLU A 202 -21.26 -13.28 0.91
CA GLU A 202 -21.71 -14.46 1.65
C GLU A 202 -21.51 -15.77 0.88
N LEU A 203 -21.33 -15.71 -0.45
CA LEU A 203 -21.02 -16.87 -1.29
C LEU A 203 -19.51 -17.17 -1.37
N THR A 204 -18.65 -16.40 -0.70
CA THR A 204 -17.21 -16.68 -0.72
C THR A 204 -16.90 -18.02 -0.06
N GLU A 205 -16.11 -18.85 -0.75
CA GLU A 205 -15.60 -20.12 -0.22
C GLU A 205 -14.28 -19.94 0.55
N TYR A 206 -13.60 -18.84 0.29
CA TYR A 206 -12.36 -18.45 0.95
C TYR A 206 -12.60 -17.25 1.87
N ARG A 207 -12.19 -17.41 3.13
CA ARG A 207 -12.11 -16.32 4.09
C ARG A 207 -10.64 -16.03 4.38
N PRO A 208 -10.16 -14.80 4.19
CA PRO A 208 -8.78 -14.47 4.49
C PRO A 208 -8.52 -14.63 5.98
N VAL A 209 -7.42 -15.30 6.30
CA VAL A 209 -6.87 -15.36 7.65
C VAL A 209 -6.14 -14.03 7.89
N PRO A 210 -6.20 -13.44 9.10
CA PRO A 210 -5.40 -12.26 9.41
C PRO A 210 -3.93 -12.52 9.09
N GLU A 211 -3.27 -11.55 8.45
CA GLU A 211 -1.84 -11.64 8.25
C GLU A 211 -1.16 -11.82 9.62
N PRO A 212 -0.27 -12.82 9.77
CA PRO A 212 0.47 -12.96 11.00
C PRO A 212 1.35 -11.74 11.19
N THR A 213 1.14 -11.01 12.29
CA THR A 213 2.05 -9.94 12.72
C THR A 213 3.48 -10.49 12.77
N PRO A 214 4.50 -9.78 12.23
CA PRO A 214 5.89 -10.25 12.28
C PRO A 214 6.28 -10.65 13.70
N ILE A 215 6.52 -11.94 13.92
CA ILE A 215 6.84 -12.49 15.24
C ILE A 215 8.35 -12.30 15.48
N PRO A 216 8.79 -11.56 16.51
CA PRO A 216 10.15 -11.69 17.02
C PRO A 216 10.37 -13.14 17.48
N ARG A 217 11.53 -13.74 17.18
CA ARG A 217 11.88 -15.18 17.37
C ARG A 217 11.94 -15.66 18.85
N SER A 218 11.02 -15.27 19.72
CA SER A 218 10.88 -15.80 21.08
C SER A 218 9.65 -16.71 21.17
N GLU A 219 9.75 -17.79 21.96
CA GLU A 219 8.69 -18.79 22.12
C GLU A 219 7.33 -18.20 22.57
N PRO A 220 6.19 -18.87 22.25
CA PRO A 220 4.85 -18.27 22.28
C PRO A 220 4.22 -18.08 23.68
N MET A 221 4.85 -18.50 24.77
CA MET A 221 4.18 -18.53 26.07
C MET A 221 4.11 -17.14 26.73
N GLY A 222 2.88 -16.72 27.08
CA GLY A 222 2.62 -15.62 28.01
C GLY A 222 2.58 -14.19 27.44
N ARG A 223 2.51 -13.99 26.12
CA ARG A 223 2.47 -12.64 25.54
C ARG A 223 1.07 -12.00 25.68
N PRO A 224 0.97 -10.72 26.10
CA PRO A 224 -0.31 -10.03 26.25
C PRO A 224 -1.18 -10.01 24.98
N GLY A 225 -0.57 -9.84 23.81
CA GLY A 225 -1.28 -9.85 22.53
C GLY A 225 -1.87 -11.22 22.18
N ASP A 226 -1.16 -12.32 22.46
CA ASP A 226 -1.66 -13.67 22.21
C ASP A 226 -2.79 -14.03 23.18
N ASP A 227 -2.65 -13.65 24.45
CA ASP A 227 -3.71 -13.81 25.44
C ASP A 227 -4.96 -12.99 25.07
N PHE A 228 -4.78 -11.75 24.58
CA PHE A 228 -5.91 -10.97 24.08
C PHE A 228 -6.54 -11.57 22.81
N ASN A 229 -5.72 -12.14 21.91
CA ASN A 229 -6.24 -12.92 20.78
C ASN A 229 -7.09 -14.10 21.26
N ALA A 230 -6.70 -14.78 22.34
CA ALA A 230 -7.41 -15.93 22.88
C ALA A 230 -8.70 -15.57 23.63
N ARG A 231 -8.68 -14.54 24.50
CA ARG A 231 -9.81 -14.24 25.41
C ARG A 231 -10.26 -12.78 25.48
N GLY A 232 -9.64 -11.86 24.76
CA GLY A 232 -10.07 -10.46 24.67
C GLY A 232 -11.50 -10.30 24.13
N ASN A 233 -12.24 -9.30 24.60
CA ASN A 233 -13.61 -9.03 24.13
C ASN A 233 -13.60 -8.01 22.99
N VAL A 234 -13.49 -8.49 21.75
CA VAL A 234 -13.43 -7.65 20.55
C VAL A 234 -14.76 -6.94 20.29
N SER A 235 -15.88 -7.61 20.53
CA SER A 235 -17.21 -7.03 20.31
C SER A 235 -17.43 -5.81 21.20
N ALA A 236 -17.06 -5.89 22.49
CA ALA A 236 -17.14 -4.74 23.39
C ALA A 236 -16.19 -3.61 22.97
N LEU A 237 -14.99 -3.93 22.50
CA LEU A 237 -14.04 -2.96 21.97
C LEU A 237 -14.58 -2.25 20.73
N LEU A 238 -15.20 -2.98 19.79
CA LEU A 238 -15.81 -2.36 18.62
C LEU A 238 -16.95 -1.40 19.03
N GLN A 239 -17.79 -1.82 19.97
CA GLN A 239 -18.87 -0.98 20.50
C GLN A 239 -18.37 0.30 21.17
N SER A 240 -17.28 0.25 21.95
CA SER A 240 -16.71 1.45 22.58
C SER A 240 -16.19 2.45 21.54
N HIS A 241 -15.85 1.98 20.34
CA HIS A 241 -15.43 2.80 19.20
C HIS A 241 -16.56 3.08 18.21
N GLY A 242 -17.83 2.99 18.64
CA GLY A 242 -19.00 3.42 17.88
C GLY A 242 -19.46 2.45 16.79
N TRP A 243 -18.94 1.23 16.76
CA TRP A 243 -19.47 0.19 15.88
C TRP A 243 -20.74 -0.43 16.48
N HIS A 244 -21.68 -0.79 15.62
CA HIS A 244 -22.96 -1.35 16.03
C HIS A 244 -23.14 -2.75 15.47
N ILE A 245 -23.53 -3.70 16.31
CA ILE A 245 -23.96 -5.02 15.86
C ILE A 245 -25.31 -4.89 15.15
N VAL A 246 -25.39 -5.40 13.93
CA VAL A 246 -26.61 -5.43 13.11
C VAL A 246 -27.26 -6.81 13.17
N ARG A 247 -26.45 -7.86 13.15
CA ARG A 247 -26.88 -9.26 13.32
C ARG A 247 -25.87 -10.00 14.18
N GLY A 248 -26.35 -10.67 15.23
CA GLY A 248 -25.53 -11.55 16.07
C GLY A 248 -25.57 -13.01 15.61
N GLY A 249 -24.84 -13.87 16.32
CA GLY A 249 -24.74 -15.31 16.03
C GLY A 249 -23.28 -15.75 15.86
N GLU A 250 -23.05 -16.90 15.23
CA GLU A 250 -21.68 -17.38 14.91
C GLU A 250 -20.92 -16.43 13.98
N ASN A 251 -21.65 -15.77 13.06
CA ASN A 251 -21.16 -14.67 12.25
C ASN A 251 -21.83 -13.40 12.74
N GLU A 252 -21.09 -12.55 13.44
CA GLU A 252 -21.59 -11.22 13.81
C GLU A 252 -21.37 -10.23 12.65
N TYR A 253 -22.35 -9.37 12.43
CA TYR A 253 -22.35 -8.36 11.36
C TYR A 253 -22.31 -6.97 11.98
N TRP A 254 -21.32 -6.18 11.59
CA TRP A 254 -20.92 -4.96 12.29
C TRP A 254 -21.00 -3.74 11.37
N ARG A 255 -21.80 -2.76 11.75
CA ARG A 255 -21.93 -1.47 11.07
C ARG A 255 -20.92 -0.48 11.64
N ARG A 256 -20.19 0.18 10.75
CA ARG A 256 -19.18 1.19 11.12
C ARG A 256 -19.81 2.47 11.67
N PRO A 257 -19.07 3.27 12.45
CA PRO A 257 -19.50 4.60 12.87
C PRO A 257 -19.88 5.48 11.67
N GLY A 258 -20.98 6.22 11.80
CA GLY A 258 -21.47 7.15 10.77
C GLY A 258 -22.21 6.50 9.60
N LYS A 259 -22.37 5.17 9.56
CA LYS A 259 -23.23 4.48 8.60
C LYS A 259 -24.63 4.27 9.21
N THR A 260 -25.69 4.55 8.45
CA THR A 260 -27.08 4.48 8.92
C THR A 260 -27.75 3.13 8.66
N GLU A 261 -27.41 2.43 7.58
CA GLU A 261 -28.01 1.14 7.19
C GLU A 261 -26.94 0.12 6.76
N GLY A 262 -27.30 -1.17 6.68
CA GLY A 262 -26.36 -2.26 6.36
C GLY A 262 -25.26 -2.47 7.41
N TRP A 263 -24.25 -3.30 7.10
CA TRP A 263 -23.03 -3.46 7.90
C TRP A 263 -21.78 -3.22 7.02
N SER A 264 -20.61 -3.25 7.63
CA SER A 264 -19.32 -2.87 7.05
C SER A 264 -18.21 -3.88 7.32
N ALA A 265 -18.44 -4.79 8.27
CA ALA A 265 -17.52 -5.82 8.66
C ALA A 265 -18.27 -7.05 9.18
N THR A 266 -17.59 -8.19 9.21
CA THR A 266 -18.05 -9.40 9.90
C THR A 266 -17.04 -9.79 10.97
N LEU A 267 -17.51 -10.25 12.13
CA LEU A 267 -16.67 -10.88 13.15
C LEU A 267 -17.07 -12.36 13.24
N LYS A 268 -16.17 -13.24 12.80
CA LYS A 268 -16.33 -14.71 12.86
C LYS A 268 -15.05 -15.32 13.39
N ASP A 269 -15.14 -16.33 14.26
CA ASP A 269 -13.97 -17.05 14.78
C ASP A 269 -12.92 -16.08 15.36
N ARG A 270 -13.41 -14.99 15.99
CA ARG A 270 -12.63 -13.88 16.57
C ARG A 270 -11.84 -13.04 15.55
N VAL A 271 -12.05 -13.24 14.25
CA VAL A 271 -11.45 -12.46 13.16
C VAL A 271 -12.43 -11.40 12.67
N LEU A 272 -12.02 -10.13 12.76
CA LEU A 272 -12.76 -9.03 12.15
C LEU A 272 -12.33 -8.90 10.70
N TYR A 273 -13.24 -9.13 9.76
CA TYR A 273 -13.03 -8.86 8.35
C TYR A 273 -13.77 -7.58 7.95
N VAL A 274 -13.04 -6.58 7.47
CA VAL A 274 -13.59 -5.28 7.07
C VAL A 274 -13.58 -5.19 5.55
N PHE A 275 -14.75 -5.09 4.93
CA PHE A 275 -14.89 -4.95 3.48
C PHE A 275 -15.27 -3.53 3.04
N SER A 276 -15.61 -2.65 4.00
CA SER A 276 -15.96 -1.26 3.70
C SER A 276 -14.70 -0.39 3.55
N SER A 277 -14.65 0.39 2.47
CA SER A 277 -13.58 1.36 2.16
C SER A 277 -13.54 2.60 3.05
N ASN A 278 -14.61 2.87 3.80
CA ASN A 278 -14.74 4.03 4.69
C ASN A 278 -14.74 3.64 6.17
N ALA A 279 -13.95 2.63 6.53
CA ALA A 279 -13.92 2.05 7.88
C ALA A 279 -12.61 2.33 8.63
N ALA A 280 -12.00 3.49 8.42
CA ALA A 280 -10.78 3.90 9.14
C ALA A 280 -10.92 3.66 10.66
N PRO A 281 -9.87 3.14 11.34
CA PRO A 281 -8.51 2.90 10.85
C PRO A 281 -8.32 1.59 10.04
N PHE A 282 -9.40 0.84 9.76
CA PHE A 282 -9.31 -0.41 9.01
C PHE A 282 -9.28 -0.18 7.50
N GLU A 283 -8.37 -0.87 6.84
CA GLU A 283 -8.31 -1.02 5.39
C GLU A 283 -9.41 -1.97 4.88
N PRO A 284 -10.02 -1.66 3.73
CA PRO A 284 -10.98 -2.54 3.08
C PRO A 284 -10.34 -3.84 2.58
N GLY A 285 -11.10 -4.91 2.62
CA GLY A 285 -10.68 -6.23 2.16
C GLY A 285 -9.72 -6.94 3.11
N ARG A 286 -9.56 -6.48 4.35
CA ARG A 286 -8.54 -6.96 5.28
C ARG A 286 -9.13 -7.65 6.52
N ALA A 287 -8.48 -8.72 6.95
CA ALA A 287 -8.77 -9.47 8.17
C ALA A 287 -7.85 -9.00 9.31
N TYR A 288 -8.41 -8.83 10.50
CA TYR A 288 -7.72 -8.38 11.70
C TYR A 288 -7.95 -9.37 12.84
N SER A 289 -6.87 -9.68 13.57
CA SER A 289 -6.94 -10.40 14.85
C SER A 289 -7.49 -9.49 15.95
N PRO A 290 -7.99 -10.03 17.07
CA PRO A 290 -8.39 -9.24 18.23
C PRO A 290 -7.34 -8.20 18.66
N PHE A 291 -6.07 -8.62 18.73
CA PHE A 291 -4.96 -7.75 19.09
C PHE A 291 -4.70 -6.67 18.03
N GLY A 292 -4.83 -7.01 16.74
CA GLY A 292 -4.75 -6.04 15.67
C GLY A 292 -5.84 -4.96 15.76
N VAL A 293 -7.08 -5.37 16.06
CA VAL A 293 -8.20 -4.44 16.31
C VAL A 293 -7.88 -3.53 17.48
N TYR A 294 -7.41 -4.08 18.61
CA TYR A 294 -7.01 -3.30 19.78
C TYR A 294 -5.85 -2.34 19.50
N ALA A 295 -4.81 -2.79 18.80
CA ALA A 295 -3.68 -1.93 18.46
C ALA A 295 -4.10 -0.75 17.57
N LEU A 296 -4.95 -0.99 16.57
CA LEU A 296 -5.43 0.06 15.67
C LEU A 296 -6.34 1.08 16.39
N LEU A 297 -7.31 0.60 17.19
CA LEU A 297 -8.30 1.47 17.83
C LEU A 297 -7.76 2.22 19.05
N GLU A 298 -6.94 1.58 19.88
CA GLU A 298 -6.48 2.15 21.16
C GLU A 298 -5.07 2.75 21.08
N HIS A 299 -4.24 2.31 20.13
CA HIS A 299 -2.82 2.69 20.05
C HIS A 299 -2.38 3.14 18.66
N SER A 300 -3.32 3.48 17.76
CA SER A 300 -3.05 3.95 16.39
C SER A 300 -2.10 3.05 15.58
N GLY A 301 -2.15 1.73 15.83
CA GLY A 301 -1.31 0.74 15.18
C GLY A 301 0.05 0.49 15.85
N ASP A 302 0.38 1.14 16.97
CA ASP A 302 1.58 0.81 17.76
C ASP A 302 1.35 -0.47 18.56
N PHE A 303 1.75 -1.61 17.98
CA PHE A 303 1.66 -2.93 18.61
C PHE A 303 2.50 -3.05 19.90
N GLY A 304 3.58 -2.29 20.04
CA GLY A 304 4.40 -2.28 21.25
C GLY A 304 3.70 -1.59 22.41
N ALA A 305 3.11 -0.42 22.16
CA ALA A 305 2.26 0.29 23.12
C ALA A 305 1.02 -0.54 23.46
N ALA A 306 0.40 -1.16 22.47
CA ALA A 306 -0.76 -2.02 22.64
C ALA A 306 -0.46 -3.20 23.57
N ALA A 307 0.66 -3.91 23.36
CA ALA A 307 1.06 -5.03 24.22
C ALA A 307 1.32 -4.58 25.68
N ARG A 308 1.91 -3.40 25.89
CA ARG A 308 2.11 -2.82 27.23
C ARG A 308 0.78 -2.46 27.90
N GLY A 309 -0.15 -1.85 27.16
CA GLY A 309 -1.49 -1.52 27.67
C GLY A 309 -2.27 -2.77 28.06
N LEU A 310 -2.26 -3.81 27.21
CA LEU A 310 -2.89 -5.09 27.51
C LEU A 310 -2.31 -5.76 28.76
N ARG A 311 -1.00 -5.65 28.98
CA ARG A 311 -0.36 -6.16 30.20
C ARG A 311 -0.89 -5.48 31.47
N GLN A 312 -1.12 -4.16 31.41
CA GLN A 312 -1.73 -3.41 32.53
C GLN A 312 -3.18 -3.82 32.78
N LEU A 313 -3.89 -4.22 31.73
CA LEU A 313 -5.25 -4.78 31.81
C LEU A 313 -5.27 -6.26 32.24
N GLY A 314 -4.12 -6.84 32.60
CA GLY A 314 -4.01 -8.21 33.09
C GLY A 314 -4.00 -9.27 31.99
N TYR A 315 -3.61 -8.93 30.77
CA TYR A 315 -3.36 -9.90 29.70
C TYR A 315 -1.89 -10.34 29.64
N GLY A 316 -1.65 -11.61 29.37
CA GLY A 316 -0.34 -12.26 29.37
C GLY A 316 0.06 -12.79 30.75
N GLU A 317 1.18 -13.52 30.81
CA GLU A 317 1.66 -14.06 32.09
C GLU A 317 2.25 -12.94 32.97
N PRO A 318 1.97 -12.97 34.29
CA PRO A 318 2.59 -12.05 35.24
C PRO A 318 4.10 -12.29 35.20
N VAL A 319 4.88 -11.23 34.95
CA VAL A 319 6.33 -11.30 35.08
C VAL A 319 6.64 -11.44 36.57
N THR A 320 6.82 -12.67 37.04
CA THR A 320 7.40 -12.92 38.34
C THR A 320 8.90 -12.69 38.22
N SER A 321 9.37 -11.50 38.60
CA SER A 321 10.51 -11.32 39.52
C SER A 321 11.20 -9.96 39.34
N GLU A 322 11.53 -9.38 40.50
CA GLU A 322 12.43 -8.24 40.74
C GLU A 322 13.91 -8.57 40.51
N THR A 323 14.26 -9.49 39.61
CA THR A 323 15.67 -9.87 39.41
C THR A 323 16.06 -9.76 37.95
N ASP A 324 17.26 -9.22 37.75
CA ASP A 324 17.94 -8.99 36.48
C ASP A 324 17.63 -10.03 35.39
N VAL A 325 17.62 -9.55 34.15
CA VAL A 325 17.52 -10.38 32.95
C VAL A 325 18.59 -11.48 33.00
N ASP A 326 18.16 -12.74 33.07
CA ASP A 326 19.05 -13.89 33.02
C ASP A 326 19.64 -14.05 31.61
N LEU A 327 20.88 -13.60 31.43
CA LEU A 327 21.63 -13.69 30.18
C LEU A 327 22.39 -15.03 30.04
N THR A 328 22.24 -15.99 30.96
CA THR A 328 22.98 -17.26 30.91
C THR A 328 22.72 -18.07 29.64
N GLY A 329 21.55 -17.89 29.03
CA GLY A 329 21.21 -18.47 27.72
C GLY A 329 22.10 -17.97 26.57
N LEU A 330 22.60 -16.74 26.62
CA LEU A 330 23.49 -16.15 25.60
C LEU A 330 24.97 -16.58 25.78
N LEU A 331 25.35 -17.02 26.98
CA LEU A 331 26.71 -17.43 27.31
C LEU A 331 27.00 -18.91 26.97
N LYS A 332 25.97 -19.70 26.64
CA LYS A 332 26.16 -21.11 26.22
C LYS A 332 26.76 -21.15 24.81
N ARG A 333 28.07 -21.40 24.73
CA ARG A 333 28.74 -21.72 23.45
C ARG A 333 28.08 -22.97 22.82
N PRO A 334 27.67 -22.95 21.54
CA PRO A 334 27.32 -24.18 20.83
C PRO A 334 28.60 -25.03 20.70
N GLY A 335 28.44 -26.34 20.85
CA GLY A 335 29.51 -27.30 21.15
C GLY A 335 30.80 -27.12 20.34
N GLY A 336 31.92 -27.08 21.07
CA GLY A 336 33.27 -27.07 20.52
C GLY A 336 34.24 -27.59 21.58
N THR A 337 34.99 -28.63 21.23
CA THR A 337 35.93 -29.37 22.06
C THR A 337 37.15 -28.56 22.49
N GLY A 338 37.44 -28.55 23.80
CA GLY A 338 38.79 -28.39 24.38
C GLY A 338 39.41 -26.98 24.35
N PRO A 339 40.22 -26.61 25.36
CA PRO A 339 40.89 -25.32 25.40
C PRO A 339 42.08 -25.33 24.44
N GLN A 340 41.94 -24.68 23.28
CA GLN A 340 43.10 -24.14 22.57
C GLN A 340 43.52 -22.85 23.28
N SER A 341 44.81 -22.76 23.57
CA SER A 341 45.42 -21.61 24.23
C SER A 341 45.16 -20.33 23.44
N ASP A 342 44.30 -19.47 23.97
CA ASP A 342 44.22 -18.05 23.62
C ASP A 342 45.55 -17.39 24.02
N ARG A 343 46.55 -17.51 23.17
CA ARG A 343 47.66 -16.58 23.11
C ARG A 343 47.45 -15.83 21.80
N ASP A 344 47.21 -14.53 21.92
CA ASP A 344 46.97 -13.53 20.85
C ASP A 344 45.53 -13.02 20.67
N ILE A 345 44.65 -13.12 21.68
CA ILE A 345 43.53 -12.16 21.75
C ILE A 345 44.09 -10.87 22.40
N PRO A 346 44.00 -9.70 21.74
CA PRO A 346 44.36 -8.42 22.34
C PRO A 346 43.61 -8.22 23.66
N ASP A 347 44.15 -7.45 24.59
CA ASP A 347 43.44 -7.11 25.84
C ASP A 347 42.21 -6.25 25.50
N VAL A 348 41.05 -6.90 25.28
CA VAL A 348 39.79 -6.24 24.89
C VAL A 348 38.93 -6.06 26.13
N ARG A 349 38.65 -4.80 26.47
CA ARG A 349 37.76 -4.43 27.57
C ARG A 349 36.37 -4.06 27.05
N LEU A 350 35.33 -4.58 27.72
CA LEU A 350 33.96 -4.10 27.52
C LEU A 350 33.83 -2.65 28.03
N LEU A 351 33.52 -1.73 27.13
CA LEU A 351 33.15 -0.35 27.46
C LEU A 351 31.63 -0.25 27.57
N ALA A 352 31.12 -0.04 28.79
CA ALA A 352 29.69 0.15 29.05
C ALA A 352 29.47 1.42 29.88
N ARG A 353 28.36 2.12 29.61
CA ARG A 353 27.92 3.30 30.36
C ARG A 353 26.44 3.15 30.67
N ARG A 354 26.00 3.51 31.90
CA ARG A 354 24.58 3.52 32.21
C ARG A 354 23.92 4.69 31.48
N VAL A 355 22.72 4.47 30.95
CA VAL A 355 21.97 5.51 30.25
C VAL A 355 21.67 6.71 31.17
N CYS A 356 21.52 6.49 32.48
CA CYS A 356 21.36 7.59 33.45
C CYS A 356 22.59 8.50 33.56
N ASP A 357 23.77 8.01 33.19
CA ASP A 357 25.03 8.76 33.21
C ASP A 357 25.28 9.47 31.87
N VAL A 358 24.37 9.31 30.90
CA VAL A 358 24.40 10.02 29.62
C VAL A 358 23.65 11.33 29.78
N ARG A 359 24.38 12.45 29.64
CA ARG A 359 23.76 13.77 29.54
C ARG A 359 22.84 13.78 28.31
N ARG A 360 21.57 14.11 28.53
CA ARG A 360 20.61 14.31 27.43
C ARG A 360 20.94 15.63 26.75
N GLU A 361 21.15 15.59 25.45
CA GLU A 361 21.41 16.77 24.63
C GLU A 361 20.27 16.94 23.63
N GLN A 362 19.85 18.18 23.41
CA GLN A 362 18.86 18.49 22.39
C GLN A 362 19.52 18.42 21.02
N LEU A 363 18.85 17.81 20.05
CA LEU A 363 19.32 17.79 18.66
C LEU A 363 19.25 19.22 18.10
N GLU A 364 20.41 19.74 17.70
CA GLU A 364 20.50 20.94 16.87
C GLU A 364 20.34 20.54 15.39
N TRP A 365 19.66 21.36 14.61
CA TRP A 365 19.32 21.07 13.21
C TRP A 365 19.94 22.11 12.29
N LEU A 366 20.55 21.64 11.20
CA LEU A 366 20.87 22.47 10.05
C LEU A 366 19.58 22.76 9.27
N TRP A 367 18.84 21.70 8.94
CA TRP A 367 17.51 21.75 8.35
C TRP A 367 16.54 20.99 9.24
N GLN A 368 15.61 21.72 9.86
CA GLN A 368 14.67 21.18 10.84
C GLN A 368 13.94 19.93 10.32
N GLY A 369 14.08 18.82 11.04
CA GLY A 369 13.46 17.54 10.70
C GLY A 369 14.09 16.78 9.53
N ARG A 370 15.15 17.30 8.89
CA ARG A 370 15.84 16.63 7.77
C ARG A 370 17.33 16.42 8.00
N ILE A 371 18.07 17.43 8.45
CA ILE A 371 19.53 17.36 8.62
C ILE A 371 19.91 17.79 10.05
N PRO A 372 20.16 16.84 10.97
CA PRO A 372 20.66 17.15 12.30
C PRO A 372 22.17 17.43 12.27
N LEU A 373 22.62 18.42 13.05
CA LEU A 373 24.04 18.77 13.17
C LEU A 373 24.81 17.67 13.92
N GLY A 374 26.05 17.42 13.49
CA GLY A 374 26.93 16.40 14.09
C GLY A 374 26.46 14.95 13.87
N LYS A 375 25.52 14.71 12.95
CA LYS A 375 25.01 13.38 12.60
C LYS A 375 25.18 13.12 11.09
N LEU A 376 25.35 11.86 10.72
CA LEU A 376 25.36 11.44 9.32
C LEU A 376 23.93 11.44 8.76
N THR A 377 23.74 12.11 7.62
CA THR A 377 22.47 12.11 6.87
C THR A 377 22.69 11.51 5.49
N LEU A 378 21.83 10.58 5.07
CA LEU A 378 21.89 9.93 3.75
C LEU A 378 20.78 10.46 2.84
N LEU A 379 21.15 11.01 1.67
CA LEU A 379 20.21 11.36 0.61
C LEU A 379 20.18 10.22 -0.43
N ALA A 380 19.07 9.48 -0.49
CA ALA A 380 18.90 8.32 -1.36
C ALA A 380 17.69 8.43 -2.30
N GLY A 381 17.75 7.77 -3.45
CA GLY A 381 16.72 7.75 -4.48
C GLY A 381 17.24 7.19 -5.80
N ASP A 382 16.35 6.82 -6.71
CA ASP A 382 16.72 6.22 -8.00
C ASP A 382 17.62 7.14 -8.86
N PRO A 383 18.44 6.58 -9.77
CA PRO A 383 19.20 7.38 -10.73
C PRO A 383 18.31 8.36 -11.51
N GLY A 384 18.76 9.59 -11.72
CA GLY A 384 18.02 10.60 -12.48
C GLY A 384 16.96 11.41 -11.71
N LEU A 385 16.67 11.11 -10.44
CA LEU A 385 15.67 11.85 -9.64
C LEU A 385 16.18 13.17 -9.01
N GLY A 386 17.32 13.70 -9.46
CA GLY A 386 17.80 15.02 -9.04
C GLY A 386 18.50 15.09 -7.68
N LYS A 387 19.04 14.00 -7.15
CA LYS A 387 19.81 13.99 -5.87
C LYS A 387 20.94 15.04 -5.86
N SER A 388 21.72 15.12 -6.94
CA SER A 388 22.79 16.11 -7.09
C SER A 388 22.25 17.53 -7.20
N MET A 389 21.03 17.71 -7.75
CA MET A 389 20.39 19.02 -7.78
C MET A 389 19.97 19.46 -6.37
N VAL A 390 19.44 18.54 -5.58
CA VAL A 390 19.08 18.80 -4.18
C VAL A 390 20.33 19.11 -3.34
N SER A 391 21.43 18.40 -3.53
CA SER A 391 22.68 18.70 -2.80
C SER A 391 23.24 20.08 -3.17
N ILE A 392 23.18 20.48 -4.44
CA ILE A 392 23.57 21.83 -4.88
C ILE A 392 22.67 22.92 -4.26
N ASP A 393 21.35 22.73 -4.23
CA ASP A 393 20.42 23.67 -3.59
C ASP A 393 20.68 23.82 -2.09
N ILE A 394 20.94 22.70 -1.39
CA ILE A 394 21.34 22.71 0.02
C ILE A 394 22.65 23.49 0.19
N THR A 395 23.66 23.20 -0.63
CA THR A 395 24.95 23.92 -0.60
C THR A 395 24.76 25.42 -0.78
N ALA A 396 23.95 25.85 -1.75
CA ALA A 396 23.70 27.26 -2.02
C ALA A 396 22.95 27.98 -0.88
N ARG A 397 22.01 27.29 -0.22
CA ARG A 397 21.29 27.83 0.95
C ARG A 397 22.21 27.95 2.16
N VAL A 398 23.05 26.95 2.41
CA VAL A 398 23.98 26.97 3.54
C VAL A 398 25.06 28.04 3.33
N SER A 399 25.65 28.12 2.13
CA SER A 399 26.70 29.10 1.83
C SER A 399 26.24 30.54 2.01
N ARG A 400 24.99 30.85 1.68
CA ARG A 400 24.41 32.20 1.81
C ARG A 400 23.67 32.47 3.12
N GLY A 401 23.37 31.44 3.92
CA GLY A 401 22.44 31.58 5.05
C GLY A 401 20.98 31.77 4.61
N GLY A 402 20.62 31.26 3.43
CA GLY A 402 19.27 31.35 2.88
C GLY A 402 18.25 30.51 3.65
N CYS A 403 16.97 30.84 3.48
CA CYS A 403 15.86 30.11 4.10
C CYS A 403 15.67 28.72 3.47
N TRP A 404 15.11 27.77 4.23
CA TRP A 404 14.72 26.47 3.71
C TRP A 404 13.41 26.54 2.90
N PRO A 405 13.17 25.65 1.92
CA PRO A 405 11.96 25.69 1.08
C PRO A 405 10.65 25.60 1.87
N ASP A 406 10.66 24.88 3.00
CA ASP A 406 9.53 24.69 3.88
C ASP A 406 9.50 25.68 5.06
N ASN A 407 10.48 26.57 5.14
CA ASN A 407 10.52 27.62 6.14
C ASN A 407 11.19 28.88 5.58
N THR A 408 10.45 29.59 4.74
CA THR A 408 10.92 30.75 3.98
C THR A 408 11.11 32.02 4.82
N LEU A 409 10.69 32.00 6.09
CA LEU A 409 10.71 33.17 6.98
C LEU A 409 11.88 33.17 7.97
N LEU A 410 12.59 32.04 8.11
CA LEU A 410 13.74 31.91 9.00
C LEU A 410 15.00 31.66 8.17
N SER A 411 15.82 32.69 8.05
CA SER A 411 17.18 32.56 7.53
C SER A 411 18.07 31.86 8.57
N GLN A 412 19.11 31.21 8.07
CA GLN A 412 20.10 30.51 8.88
C GLN A 412 21.43 31.25 8.85
N ARG A 413 22.35 30.89 9.75
CA ARG A 413 23.71 31.43 9.69
C ARG A 413 24.40 30.85 8.46
N ALA A 414 25.03 31.71 7.65
CA ALA A 414 25.86 31.28 6.54
C ALA A 414 27.00 30.38 7.03
N GLY A 415 27.24 29.26 6.33
CA GLY A 415 28.25 28.27 6.67
C GLY A 415 29.15 27.95 5.48
N THR A 416 30.34 27.42 5.77
CA THR A 416 31.23 26.87 4.74
C THR A 416 30.81 25.44 4.44
N VAL A 417 30.73 25.09 3.15
CA VAL A 417 30.37 23.75 2.68
C VAL A 417 31.59 23.12 2.02
N ILE A 418 32.01 21.96 2.53
CA ILE A 418 33.03 21.14 1.88
C ILE A 418 32.31 20.06 1.06
N MET A 419 32.56 20.06 -0.23
CA MET A 419 31.93 19.14 -1.18
C MET A 419 32.95 18.11 -1.66
N PHE A 420 32.57 16.84 -1.55
CA PHE A 420 33.28 15.72 -2.16
C PHE A 420 32.49 15.27 -3.37
N ASN A 421 33.17 15.17 -4.50
CA ASN A 421 32.59 14.73 -5.76
C ASN A 421 33.53 13.72 -6.42
N ALA A 422 32.95 12.68 -7.03
CA ALA A 422 33.66 11.67 -7.79
C ALA A 422 32.99 11.34 -9.14
N GLU A 423 31.88 12.02 -9.48
CA GLU A 423 31.04 11.68 -10.64
C GLU A 423 31.01 12.78 -11.70
N ASP A 424 30.83 14.04 -11.28
CA ASP A 424 30.63 15.19 -12.17
C ASP A 424 31.93 16.00 -12.32
N ASP A 425 32.11 16.76 -13.41
CA ASP A 425 33.26 17.65 -13.59
C ASP A 425 33.03 18.99 -12.84
N LEU A 426 34.10 19.59 -12.29
CA LEU A 426 33.97 20.80 -11.49
C LEU A 426 33.67 22.01 -12.37
N GLU A 427 34.39 22.15 -13.48
CA GLU A 427 34.38 23.31 -14.34
C GLU A 427 33.11 23.38 -15.21
N ASP A 428 32.68 22.27 -15.78
CA ASP A 428 31.55 22.26 -16.73
C ASP A 428 30.19 21.89 -16.12
N THR A 429 30.19 21.28 -14.92
CA THR A 429 28.98 20.72 -14.31
C THR A 429 28.68 21.31 -12.94
N ILE A 430 29.59 21.18 -11.96
CA ILE A 430 29.30 21.60 -10.58
C ILE A 430 29.30 23.12 -10.46
N SER A 431 30.32 23.80 -10.98
CA SER A 431 30.46 25.25 -10.88
C SER A 431 29.28 25.99 -11.54
N PRO A 432 28.87 25.68 -12.79
CA PRO A 432 27.70 26.32 -13.40
C PRO A 432 26.38 26.05 -12.65
N ARG A 433 26.24 24.88 -12.00
CA ARG A 433 25.06 24.56 -11.18
C ARG A 433 25.05 25.35 -9.88
N LEU A 434 26.21 25.57 -9.25
CA LEU A 434 26.35 26.42 -8.07
C LEU A 434 26.02 27.87 -8.40
N ASP A 435 26.50 28.38 -9.55
CA ASP A 435 26.16 29.72 -10.05
C ASP A 435 24.66 29.86 -10.31
N ALA A 436 24.05 28.87 -10.96
CA ALA A 436 22.61 28.85 -11.24
C ALA A 436 21.76 28.77 -9.95
N ALA A 437 22.27 28.12 -8.91
CA ALA A 437 21.67 28.10 -7.57
C ALA A 437 22.05 29.34 -6.74
N GLU A 438 22.84 30.25 -7.31
CA GLU A 438 23.36 31.48 -6.73
C GLU A 438 24.15 31.24 -5.43
N ALA A 439 24.93 30.16 -5.31
CA ALA A 439 25.73 29.88 -4.12
C ALA A 439 26.79 31.00 -3.86
N ASP A 440 27.15 31.23 -2.59
CA ASP A 440 28.36 32.01 -2.25
C ASP A 440 29.58 31.10 -2.41
N ASP A 441 30.18 31.12 -3.59
CA ASP A 441 31.32 30.30 -4.01
C ASP A 441 32.54 30.42 -3.07
N ARG A 442 32.78 31.58 -2.46
CA ARG A 442 33.83 31.81 -1.44
C ARG A 442 33.67 30.94 -0.19
N ARG A 443 32.50 30.33 0.01
CA ARG A 443 32.17 29.44 1.11
C ARG A 443 31.98 27.99 0.66
N VAL A 444 32.27 27.67 -0.60
CA VAL A 444 32.19 26.31 -1.12
C VAL A 444 33.60 25.83 -1.45
N ILE A 445 34.04 24.77 -0.78
CA ILE A 445 35.36 24.16 -1.00
C ILE A 445 35.15 22.78 -1.59
N VAL A 446 35.68 22.54 -2.79
CA VAL A 446 35.60 21.22 -3.45
C VAL A 446 36.90 20.47 -3.23
N VAL A 447 36.81 19.24 -2.69
CA VAL A 447 37.99 18.39 -2.49
C VAL A 447 38.23 17.56 -3.73
N GLU A 448 39.25 17.91 -4.50
CA GLU A 448 39.61 17.25 -5.76
C GLU A 448 40.49 16.01 -5.56
N GLY A 449 41.15 15.88 -4.40
CA GLY A 449 42.00 14.73 -4.08
C GLY A 449 43.13 15.08 -3.12
N VAL A 450 44.15 14.24 -3.10
CA VAL A 450 45.36 14.41 -2.29
C VAL A 450 46.59 14.27 -3.18
N GLU A 451 47.48 15.27 -3.15
CA GLU A 451 48.82 15.17 -3.74
C GLU A 451 49.79 14.52 -2.75
N ALA A 452 50.38 13.39 -3.14
CA ALA A 452 51.50 12.78 -2.46
C ALA A 452 52.79 13.11 -3.21
N ARG A 453 53.81 13.57 -2.48
CA ARG A 453 55.17 13.76 -3.03
C ARG A 453 56.03 12.57 -2.65
N SER A 454 56.61 11.93 -3.67
CA SER A 454 57.75 11.01 -3.51
C SER A 454 59.01 11.69 -4.06
N GLU A 455 60.19 11.18 -3.69
CA GLU A 455 61.49 11.67 -4.18
C GLU A 455 61.62 11.67 -5.72
N LYS A 456 60.76 10.92 -6.44
CA LYS A 456 60.82 10.75 -7.90
C LYS A 456 59.59 11.21 -8.67
N ALA A 457 58.46 11.50 -8.02
CA ALA A 457 57.23 11.93 -8.69
C ALA A 457 56.20 12.57 -7.73
N ARG A 458 55.37 13.46 -8.28
CA ARG A 458 54.09 13.89 -7.70
C ARG A 458 53.00 12.91 -8.16
N ILE A 459 52.25 12.35 -7.22
CA ILE A 459 51.12 11.46 -7.50
C ILE A 459 49.87 12.09 -6.91
N GLN A 460 48.89 12.38 -7.76
CA GLN A 460 47.54 12.74 -7.32
C GLN A 460 46.71 11.46 -7.17
N ARG A 461 45.96 11.38 -6.07
CA ARG A 461 45.01 10.28 -5.83
C ARG A 461 43.72 10.82 -5.21
N SER A 462 42.65 10.04 -5.29
CA SER A 462 41.40 10.34 -4.61
C SER A 462 41.57 10.39 -3.09
N PHE A 463 40.73 11.19 -2.43
CA PHE A 463 40.68 11.32 -0.98
C PHE A 463 40.18 10.03 -0.33
N SER A 464 40.80 9.59 0.78
CA SER A 464 40.35 8.46 1.58
C SER A 464 39.95 8.92 2.98
N LEU A 465 38.70 8.65 3.39
CA LEU A 465 38.23 8.92 4.75
C LEU A 465 39.07 8.21 5.82
N GLU A 466 39.67 7.06 5.51
CA GLU A 466 40.51 6.30 6.44
C GLU A 466 41.90 6.94 6.62
N ALA A 467 42.53 7.40 5.52
CA ALA A 467 43.92 7.83 5.53
C ALA A 467 44.12 9.35 5.61
N ASP A 468 43.11 10.14 5.23
CA ASP A 468 43.26 11.58 4.99
C ASP A 468 42.38 12.46 5.88
N LEU A 469 41.61 11.89 6.80
CA LEU A 469 40.80 12.67 7.74
C LEU A 469 41.61 13.74 8.50
N PRO A 470 42.86 13.50 8.95
CA PRO A 470 43.68 14.54 9.58
C PRO A 470 44.02 15.73 8.66
N ARG A 471 44.03 15.53 7.33
CA ARG A 471 44.27 16.62 6.36
C ARG A 471 43.02 17.48 6.19
N LEU A 472 41.84 16.86 6.27
CA LEU A 472 40.57 17.57 6.25
C LEU A 472 40.38 18.40 7.52
N GLU A 473 40.82 17.91 8.69
CA GLU A 473 40.86 18.71 9.92
C GLU A 473 41.71 19.97 9.75
N GLY A 474 42.92 19.85 9.16
CA GLY A 474 43.77 21.01 8.89
C GLY A 474 43.13 22.06 7.98
N LEU A 475 42.31 21.63 7.00
CA LEU A 475 41.56 22.53 6.12
C LEU A 475 40.43 23.29 6.86
N LEU A 476 39.91 22.74 7.95
CA LEU A 476 38.85 23.37 8.75
C LEU A 476 39.41 24.41 9.74
N ASP A 477 40.71 24.35 10.05
CA ASP A 477 41.40 25.24 10.99
C ASP A 477 42.04 26.47 10.30
N GLU A 478 42.07 26.52 8.96
CA GLU A 478 42.49 27.66 8.12
C GLU A 478 41.31 28.60 7.79
#